data_AF-A0A1Y4LSE5-F1
#
_entry.id   AF-A0A1Y4LSE5-F1
#
_cell.length_a   1.000
_cell.length_b   1.000
_cell.length_c   1.000
_cell.angle_alpha   90.00
_cell.angle_beta   90.00
_cell.angle_gamma   90.00
#
_symmetry.space_group_name_H-M   'P 1'
#
loop_
_entity.id
_entity.type
_entity.pdbx_description
1 polymer ?
#
loop_
_entity_poly.entity_id
_entity_poly.type
_entity_poly.pdbx_seq_one_letter_code
_entity_poly.pdbx_strand_id
1 'polypeptide(L)'
;METTLLAAGVVTILVIALVVRQVVRGCARTVFAAPPEPTPEEIEASRTHKTLPTAVELDADTAVIAAQACAVLTAWMQAVNSRDEAKFTGEAKALSAQLADEIAKQTQKGQRERFERPTVHEAVVSAYEQETGALTVTLSAQAVHYVASGGQLIRGREDLPEQMLWELQGNLTAQGWIPTCARLL
;
A
#
# COMPACT_ATOMS: atom_id res chain seq x y z
N MET A 1 46.71 -10.17 42.69
CA MET A 1 45.31 -10.48 42.31
C MET A 1 44.76 -9.44 41.32
N GLU A 2 45.61 -8.83 40.49
CA GLU A 2 45.22 -7.73 39.59
C GLU A 2 45.36 -8.11 38.10
N THR A 3 46.23 -9.07 37.78
CA THR A 3 46.47 -9.54 36.40
C THR A 3 45.33 -10.39 35.85
N THR A 4 44.62 -11.14 36.70
CA THR A 4 43.46 -11.96 36.31
C THR A 4 42.22 -11.13 35.98
N LEU A 5 42.05 -9.99 36.64
CA LEU A 5 40.92 -9.06 36.42
C LEU A 5 41.08 -8.28 35.11
N LEU A 6 42.30 -7.89 34.78
CA LEU A 6 42.65 -7.26 33.49
C LEU A 6 42.45 -8.23 32.31
N ALA A 7 42.85 -9.50 32.47
CA ALA A 7 42.68 -10.51 31.42
C ALA A 7 41.19 -10.78 31.11
N ALA A 8 40.33 -10.85 32.14
CA ALA A 8 38.90 -11.05 31.95
C ALA A 8 38.21 -9.86 31.25
N GLY A 9 38.62 -8.63 31.56
CA GLY A 9 38.12 -7.42 30.89
C GLY A 9 38.44 -7.37 29.40
N VAL A 10 39.67 -7.73 29.02
CA VAL A 10 40.12 -7.75 27.62
C VAL A 10 39.39 -8.81 26.80
N VAL A 11 39.17 -10.01 27.37
CA VAL A 11 38.41 -11.07 26.71
C VAL A 11 36.96 -10.64 26.47
N THR A 12 36.34 -9.97 27.43
CA THR A 12 34.94 -9.49 27.30
C THR A 12 34.81 -8.46 26.18
N ILE A 13 35.75 -7.51 26.10
CA ILE A 13 35.78 -6.50 25.03
C ILE A 13 35.99 -7.14 23.65
N LEU A 14 36.88 -8.13 23.55
CA LEU A 14 37.12 -8.87 22.31
C LEU A 14 35.88 -9.63 21.84
N VAL A 15 35.16 -10.28 22.76
CA VAL A 15 33.91 -10.99 22.44
C VAL A 15 32.83 -10.02 21.98
N ILE A 16 32.64 -8.88 22.67
CA ILE A 16 31.67 -7.85 22.25
C ILE A 16 32.04 -7.31 20.86
N ALA A 17 33.31 -6.99 20.62
CA ALA A 17 33.77 -6.50 19.32
C ALA A 17 33.55 -7.52 18.20
N LEU A 18 33.76 -8.80 18.47
CA LEU A 18 33.51 -9.89 17.51
C LEU A 18 32.02 -10.05 17.21
N VAL A 19 31.16 -10.01 18.23
CA VAL A 19 29.70 -10.09 18.07
C VAL A 19 29.18 -8.90 17.26
N VAL A 20 29.60 -7.67 17.62
CA VAL A 20 29.24 -6.45 16.86
C VAL A 20 29.73 -6.57 15.41
N ARG A 21 30.95 -7.04 15.17
CA ARG A 21 31.49 -7.22 13.82
C ARG A 21 30.72 -8.28 13.02
N GLN A 22 30.29 -9.38 13.66
CA GLN A 22 29.47 -10.41 13.02
C GLN A 22 28.07 -9.88 12.67
N VAL A 23 27.42 -9.17 13.60
CA VAL A 23 26.11 -8.55 13.37
C VAL A 23 26.20 -7.51 12.25
N VAL A 24 27.19 -6.62 12.30
CA VAL A 24 27.41 -5.61 11.25
C VAL A 24 27.71 -6.25 9.90
N ARG A 25 28.50 -7.34 9.84
CA ARG A 25 28.75 -8.08 8.59
C ARG A 25 27.52 -8.82 8.07
N GLY A 26 26.69 -9.36 8.95
CA GLY A 26 25.41 -9.98 8.62
C GLY A 26 24.42 -8.97 8.05
N CYS A 27 24.28 -7.81 8.71
CA CYS A 27 23.47 -6.69 8.24
C CYS A 27 24.02 -6.09 6.94
N ALA A 28 25.33 -5.93 6.79
CA ALA A 28 25.90 -5.40 5.54
C ALA A 28 25.67 -6.36 4.35
N ARG A 29 25.73 -7.67 4.55
CA ARG A 29 25.49 -8.63 3.47
C ARG A 29 24.04 -8.68 2.99
N THR A 30 23.07 -8.33 3.83
CA THR A 30 21.65 -8.27 3.44
C THR A 30 21.22 -6.90 2.94
N VAL A 31 21.94 -5.83 3.28
CA VAL A 31 21.59 -4.44 2.89
C VAL A 31 22.08 -4.06 1.49
N PHE A 32 23.05 -4.77 0.89
CA PHE A 32 23.68 -4.38 -0.38
C PHE A 32 23.49 -5.35 -1.56
N ALA A 33 22.66 -6.39 -1.43
CA ALA A 33 22.27 -7.13 -2.62
C ALA A 33 21.37 -6.20 -3.45
N ALA A 34 21.81 -5.86 -4.66
CA ALA A 34 20.96 -5.14 -5.60
C ALA A 34 19.65 -5.95 -5.76
N PRO A 35 18.47 -5.31 -5.73
CA PRO A 35 17.23 -6.01 -5.98
C PRO A 35 17.35 -6.75 -7.32
N PRO A 36 16.85 -8.00 -7.40
CA PRO A 36 16.96 -8.78 -8.62
C PRO A 36 16.35 -8.00 -9.78
N GLU A 37 17.02 -7.97 -10.94
CA GLU A 37 16.45 -7.33 -12.13
C GLU A 37 15.05 -7.89 -12.44
N PRO A 38 14.12 -7.06 -12.94
CA PRO A 38 12.79 -7.53 -13.27
C PRO A 38 12.85 -8.54 -14.41
N THR A 39 12.19 -9.66 -14.21
CA THR A 39 12.02 -10.70 -15.23
C THR A 39 11.18 -10.17 -16.39
N PRO A 40 11.34 -10.73 -17.61
CA PRO A 40 10.49 -10.36 -18.74
C PRO A 40 8.99 -10.51 -18.44
N GLU A 41 8.60 -11.50 -17.64
CA GLU A 41 7.21 -11.73 -17.22
C GLU A 41 6.70 -10.61 -16.31
N GLU A 42 7.49 -10.17 -15.34
CA GLU A 42 7.15 -9.02 -14.48
C GLU A 42 7.01 -7.74 -15.31
N ILE A 43 7.92 -7.52 -16.27
CA ILE A 43 7.86 -6.36 -17.18
C ILE A 43 6.57 -6.40 -18.01
N GLU A 44 6.20 -7.56 -18.55
CA GLU A 44 4.96 -7.69 -19.31
C GLU A 44 3.73 -7.50 -18.43
N ALA A 45 3.73 -8.06 -17.22
CA ALA A 45 2.67 -7.86 -16.24
C ALA A 45 2.52 -6.38 -15.83
N SER A 46 3.62 -5.64 -15.73
CA SER A 46 3.58 -4.18 -15.45
C SER A 46 2.89 -3.38 -16.55
N ARG A 47 2.88 -3.88 -17.78
CA ARG A 47 2.31 -3.22 -18.96
C ARG A 47 0.89 -3.67 -19.27
N THR A 48 0.48 -4.82 -18.75
CA THR A 48 -0.82 -5.42 -19.04
C THR A 48 -1.85 -4.97 -18.01
N HIS A 49 -2.75 -4.08 -18.41
CA HIS A 49 -3.82 -3.58 -17.54
C HIS A 49 -4.69 -4.74 -17.03
N LYS A 50 -5.12 -4.66 -15.76
CA LYS A 50 -6.08 -5.61 -15.20
C LYS A 50 -7.44 -5.41 -15.86
N THR A 51 -8.02 -6.50 -16.34
CA THR A 51 -9.36 -6.53 -16.92
C THR A 51 -10.40 -6.18 -15.87
N LEU A 52 -11.27 -5.21 -16.19
CA LEU A 52 -12.40 -4.84 -15.35
C LEU A 52 -13.58 -5.81 -15.52
N PRO A 53 -14.42 -5.97 -14.47
CA PRO A 53 -15.69 -6.69 -14.61
C PRO A 53 -16.66 -5.93 -15.52
N THR A 54 -17.73 -6.61 -15.94
CA THR A 54 -18.81 -5.98 -16.70
C THR A 54 -19.47 -4.86 -15.91
N ALA A 55 -19.62 -3.70 -16.53
CA ALA A 55 -20.31 -2.56 -15.92
C ALA A 55 -21.81 -2.84 -15.77
N VAL A 56 -22.37 -2.42 -14.64
CA VAL A 56 -23.82 -2.44 -14.37
C VAL A 56 -24.42 -1.11 -14.82
N GLU A 57 -25.57 -1.17 -15.48
CA GLU A 57 -26.33 0.02 -15.86
C GLU A 57 -27.05 0.61 -14.64
N LEU A 58 -26.97 1.94 -14.51
CA LEU A 58 -27.66 2.72 -13.48
C LEU A 58 -28.44 3.85 -14.15
N ASP A 59 -29.55 4.25 -13.51
CA ASP A 59 -30.25 5.49 -13.87
C ASP A 59 -29.45 6.75 -13.49
N ALA A 60 -28.49 6.60 -12.57
CA ALA A 60 -27.58 7.65 -12.15
C ALA A 60 -26.42 7.84 -13.14
N ASP A 61 -25.80 9.03 -13.12
CA ASP A 61 -24.65 9.35 -13.96
C ASP A 61 -23.41 8.53 -13.54
N THR A 62 -23.25 7.37 -14.17
CA THR A 62 -22.13 6.43 -13.95
C THR A 62 -20.77 7.05 -14.22
N ALA A 63 -20.69 8.02 -15.14
CA ALA A 63 -19.44 8.71 -15.46
C ALA A 63 -19.01 9.63 -14.31
N VAL A 64 -19.96 10.31 -13.65
CA VAL A 64 -19.69 11.12 -12.45
C VAL A 64 -19.20 10.23 -11.31
N ILE A 65 -19.86 9.10 -11.07
CA ILE A 65 -19.45 8.14 -10.02
C ILE A 65 -18.04 7.59 -10.32
N ALA A 66 -17.76 7.21 -11.56
CA ALA A 66 -16.44 6.72 -11.98
C ALA A 66 -15.35 7.78 -11.78
N ALA A 67 -15.61 9.03 -12.17
CA ALA A 67 -14.66 10.13 -11.99
C ALA A 67 -14.38 10.41 -10.50
N GLN A 68 -15.43 10.40 -9.66
CA GLN A 68 -15.31 10.53 -8.22
C GLN A 68 -14.48 9.37 -7.63
N ALA A 69 -14.75 8.14 -8.04
CA ALA A 69 -14.01 6.96 -7.59
C ALA A 69 -12.52 7.03 -7.94
N CYS A 70 -12.16 7.47 -9.15
CA CYS A 70 -10.76 7.68 -9.54
C CYS A 70 -10.06 8.71 -8.65
N ALA A 71 -10.74 9.82 -8.33
CA ALA A 71 -10.21 10.85 -7.44
C ALA A 71 -10.04 10.33 -6.01
N VAL A 72 -11.02 9.59 -5.50
CA VAL A 72 -11.01 8.98 -4.15
C VAL A 72 -9.88 7.96 -4.03
N LEU A 73 -9.69 7.08 -5.01
CA LEU A 73 -8.61 6.09 -4.98
C LEU A 73 -7.23 6.75 -5.01
N THR A 74 -7.07 7.79 -5.84
CA THR A 74 -5.83 8.58 -5.88
C THR A 74 -5.54 9.22 -4.53
N ALA A 75 -6.56 9.84 -3.91
CA ALA A 75 -6.45 10.42 -2.58
C ALA A 75 -6.12 9.36 -1.51
N TRP A 76 -6.69 8.16 -1.62
CA TRP A 76 -6.41 7.03 -0.74
C TRP A 76 -4.94 6.62 -0.78
N MET A 77 -4.39 6.37 -1.96
CA MET A 77 -2.97 6.02 -2.13
C MET A 77 -2.04 7.13 -1.58
N GLN A 78 -2.40 8.40 -1.79
CA GLN A 78 -1.66 9.54 -1.23
C GLN A 78 -1.77 9.63 0.29
N ALA A 79 -2.92 9.31 0.87
CA ALA A 79 -3.17 9.33 2.31
C ALA A 79 -2.44 8.18 3.03
N VAL A 80 -2.38 6.99 2.43
CA VAL A 80 -1.54 5.87 2.89
C VAL A 80 -0.06 6.29 2.95
N ASN A 81 0.44 6.92 1.88
CA ASN A 81 1.82 7.39 1.82
C ASN A 81 2.17 8.40 2.93
N SER A 82 1.29 9.37 3.17
CA SER A 82 1.50 10.41 4.18
C SER A 82 1.10 9.99 5.59
N ARG A 83 0.36 8.90 5.75
CA ARG A 83 -0.30 8.49 7.01
C ARG A 83 -1.16 9.59 7.59
N ASP A 84 -1.98 10.20 6.73
CA ASP A 84 -2.78 11.36 7.09
C ASP A 84 -4.25 11.11 6.74
N GLU A 85 -5.02 10.70 7.75
CA GLU A 85 -6.46 10.45 7.65
C GLU A 85 -7.29 11.74 7.54
N ALA A 86 -6.73 12.90 7.88
CA ALA A 86 -7.41 14.18 7.77
C ALA A 86 -7.56 14.65 6.30
N LYS A 87 -6.88 13.98 5.36
CA LYS A 87 -7.05 14.22 3.92
C LYS A 87 -8.43 13.85 3.40
N PHE A 88 -9.13 12.94 4.06
CA PHE A 88 -10.50 12.62 3.68
C PHE A 88 -11.47 13.60 4.33
N THR A 89 -12.16 14.35 3.49
CA THR A 89 -13.20 15.32 3.89
C THR A 89 -14.45 15.09 3.05
N GLY A 90 -15.55 15.76 3.42
CA GLY A 90 -16.81 15.65 2.69
C GLY A 90 -17.31 14.21 2.57
N GLU A 91 -17.64 13.80 1.35
CA GLU A 91 -18.19 12.47 1.03
C GLU A 91 -17.23 11.32 1.33
N ALA A 92 -15.91 11.54 1.21
CA ALA A 92 -14.91 10.50 1.46
C ALA A 92 -14.55 10.34 2.94
N LYS A 93 -15.11 11.16 3.85
CA LYS A 93 -14.76 11.17 5.28
C LYS A 93 -14.89 9.82 5.97
N ALA A 94 -15.81 8.96 5.50
CA ALA A 94 -15.97 7.61 6.06
C ALA A 94 -14.70 6.74 5.92
N LEU A 95 -13.88 6.98 4.88
CA LEU A 95 -12.63 6.27 4.65
C LEU A 95 -11.54 6.60 5.69
N SER A 96 -11.63 7.71 6.42
CA SER A 96 -10.67 8.06 7.48
C SER A 96 -10.56 6.95 8.53
N ALA A 97 -11.68 6.34 8.92
CA ALA A 97 -11.69 5.28 9.94
C ALA A 97 -10.95 4.02 9.44
N GLN A 98 -11.14 3.66 8.18
CA GLN A 98 -10.44 2.53 7.58
C GLN A 98 -8.94 2.81 7.49
N LEU A 99 -8.55 4.02 7.07
CA LEU A 99 -7.14 4.39 6.98
C LEU A 99 -6.48 4.43 8.37
N ALA A 100 -7.18 4.91 9.39
CA ALA A 100 -6.69 4.94 10.77
C ALA A 100 -6.35 3.52 11.28
N ASP A 101 -7.23 2.55 11.02
CA ASP A 101 -7.02 1.14 11.37
C ASP A 101 -5.82 0.54 10.62
N GLU A 102 -5.69 0.83 9.32
CA GLU A 102 -4.55 0.35 8.53
C GLU A 102 -3.22 0.97 9.01
N ILE A 103 -3.20 2.27 9.32
CA ILE A 103 -2.04 2.95 9.91
C ILE A 103 -1.66 2.31 11.26
N ALA A 104 -2.65 2.01 12.11
CA ALA A 104 -2.42 1.38 13.39
C ALA A 104 -1.79 -0.03 13.23
N LYS A 105 -2.35 -0.85 12.32
CA LYS A 105 -1.82 -2.19 11.99
C LYS A 105 -0.39 -2.14 11.46
N GLN A 106 -0.11 -1.23 10.53
CA GLN A 106 1.23 -1.05 9.97
C GLN A 106 2.21 -0.57 11.05
N THR A 107 1.79 0.33 11.92
CA THR A 107 2.61 0.84 13.03
C THR A 107 2.94 -0.27 14.03
N GLN A 108 1.97 -1.11 14.39
CA GLN A 108 2.21 -2.27 15.27
C GLN A 108 3.23 -3.26 14.67
N LYS A 109 3.22 -3.43 13.35
CA LYS A 109 4.15 -4.32 12.64
C LYS A 109 5.49 -3.65 12.28
N GLY A 110 5.67 -2.35 12.55
CA GLY A 110 6.83 -1.58 12.09
C GLY A 110 6.94 -1.48 10.57
N GLN A 111 5.82 -1.67 9.86
CA GLN A 111 5.75 -1.69 8.40
C GLN A 111 5.31 -0.33 7.87
N ARG A 112 5.58 -0.09 6.59
CA ARG A 112 5.09 1.06 5.83
C ARG A 112 4.78 0.65 4.41
N GLU A 113 3.51 0.75 4.05
CA GLU A 113 3.04 0.61 2.67
C GLU A 113 3.23 1.90 1.88
N ARG A 114 3.52 1.75 0.59
CA ARG A 114 3.80 2.84 -0.34
C ARG A 114 3.17 2.60 -1.69
N PHE A 115 2.64 3.67 -2.28
CA PHE A 115 2.15 3.74 -3.65
C PHE A 115 2.83 4.92 -4.36
N GLU A 116 3.91 4.68 -5.11
CA GLU A 116 4.58 5.76 -5.84
C GLU A 116 4.06 5.87 -7.27
N ARG A 117 3.95 7.12 -7.75
CA ARG A 117 3.46 7.46 -9.09
C ARG A 117 2.12 6.77 -9.44
N PRO A 118 1.10 6.83 -8.55
CA PRO A 118 -0.16 6.17 -8.81
C PRO A 118 -0.86 6.78 -10.02
N THR A 119 -1.43 5.93 -10.86
CA THR A 119 -2.27 6.28 -12.01
C THR A 119 -3.51 5.40 -11.97
N VAL A 120 -4.69 6.00 -12.04
CA VAL A 120 -5.95 5.25 -12.20
C VAL A 120 -6.34 5.32 -13.67
N HIS A 121 -6.50 4.16 -14.31
CA HIS A 121 -6.71 4.06 -15.75
C HIS A 121 -8.19 4.08 -16.11
N GLU A 122 -8.98 3.27 -15.43
CA GLU A 122 -10.38 3.05 -15.75
C GLU A 122 -11.15 2.64 -14.49
N ALA A 123 -12.44 2.97 -14.45
CA ALA A 123 -13.34 2.65 -13.35
C ALA A 123 -14.73 2.29 -13.90
N VAL A 124 -15.34 1.25 -13.34
CA VAL A 124 -16.69 0.80 -13.69
C VAL A 124 -17.50 0.55 -12.43
N VAL A 125 -18.79 0.85 -12.45
CA VAL A 125 -19.70 0.35 -11.43
C VAL A 125 -19.92 -1.14 -11.71
N SER A 126 -19.42 -2.00 -10.83
CA SER A 126 -19.43 -3.45 -11.01
C SER A 126 -20.58 -4.14 -10.28
N ALA A 127 -21.16 -3.49 -9.27
CA ALA A 127 -22.34 -3.97 -8.57
C ALA A 127 -23.16 -2.81 -8.03
N TYR A 128 -24.48 -2.97 -8.04
CA TYR A 128 -25.43 -2.05 -7.41
C TYR A 128 -26.64 -2.81 -6.87
N GLU A 129 -26.98 -2.55 -5.62
CA GLU A 129 -28.17 -3.07 -4.97
C GLU A 129 -29.17 -1.94 -4.70
N GLN A 130 -30.27 -1.95 -5.44
CA GLN A 130 -31.21 -0.83 -5.49
C GLN A 130 -31.95 -0.61 -4.16
N GLU A 131 -32.22 -1.66 -3.39
CA GLU A 131 -32.97 -1.57 -2.14
C GLU A 131 -32.18 -0.86 -1.04
N THR A 132 -30.87 -1.11 -0.97
CA THR A 132 -29.98 -0.57 0.05
C THR A 132 -29.21 0.66 -0.43
N GLY A 133 -29.12 0.85 -1.75
CA GLY A 133 -28.25 1.83 -2.38
C GLY A 133 -26.77 1.41 -2.38
N ALA A 134 -26.44 0.18 -1.95
CA ALA A 134 -25.07 -0.29 -1.91
C ALA A 134 -24.48 -0.38 -3.33
N LEU A 135 -23.30 0.19 -3.52
CA LEU A 135 -22.66 0.33 -4.82
C LEU A 135 -21.17 -0.03 -4.69
N THR A 136 -20.69 -0.86 -5.61
CA THR A 136 -19.27 -1.21 -5.76
C THR A 136 -18.75 -0.64 -7.07
N VAL A 137 -17.68 0.14 -6.99
CA VAL A 137 -16.89 0.59 -8.15
C VAL A 137 -15.62 -0.22 -8.19
N THR A 138 -15.34 -0.87 -9.32
CA THR A 138 -14.06 -1.55 -9.56
C THR A 138 -13.18 -0.67 -10.43
N LEU A 139 -11.92 -0.49 -10.03
CA LEU A 139 -10.96 0.39 -10.70
C LEU A 139 -9.69 -0.38 -11.08
N SER A 140 -9.17 -0.09 -12.27
CA SER A 140 -7.86 -0.55 -12.72
C SER A 140 -6.86 0.59 -12.50
N ALA A 141 -5.80 0.31 -11.76
CA ALA A 141 -4.80 1.30 -11.39
C ALA A 141 -3.39 0.71 -11.46
N GLN A 142 -2.40 1.59 -11.56
CA GLN A 142 -1.00 1.24 -11.54
C GLN A 142 -0.25 2.13 -10.55
N ALA A 143 0.68 1.55 -9.82
CA ALA A 143 1.64 2.29 -8.99
C ALA A 143 2.87 1.42 -8.74
N VAL A 144 4.00 2.03 -8.40
CA VAL A 144 5.06 1.27 -7.73
C VAL A 144 4.57 1.00 -6.30
N HIS A 145 4.12 -0.23 -6.06
CA HIS A 145 3.54 -0.66 -4.79
C HIS A 145 4.53 -1.53 -4.02
N TYR A 146 4.79 -1.15 -2.77
CA TYR A 146 5.66 -1.92 -1.90
C TYR A 146 5.37 -1.70 -0.43
N VAL A 147 5.85 -2.64 0.39
CA VAL A 147 5.87 -2.52 1.85
C VAL A 147 7.30 -2.66 2.35
N ALA A 148 7.72 -1.72 3.18
CA ALA A 148 9.03 -1.73 3.82
C ALA A 148 8.91 -1.84 5.35
N SER A 149 9.89 -2.44 6.00
CA SER A 149 10.03 -2.48 7.46
C SER A 149 11.49 -2.24 7.84
N GLY A 150 11.75 -1.31 8.76
CA GLY A 150 13.11 -0.98 9.19
C GLY A 150 14.06 -0.54 8.06
N GLY A 151 13.52 0.05 6.98
CA GLY A 151 14.28 0.43 5.79
C GLY A 151 14.59 -0.71 4.81
N GLN A 152 14.03 -1.90 5.04
CA GLN A 152 14.14 -3.04 4.13
C GLN A 152 12.81 -3.30 3.44
N LEU A 153 12.87 -3.57 2.14
CA LEU A 153 11.74 -4.03 1.36
C LEU A 153 11.33 -5.44 1.83
N ILE A 154 10.07 -5.62 2.20
CA ILE A 154 9.53 -6.92 2.64
C ILE A 154 8.46 -7.48 1.70
N ARG A 155 7.87 -6.64 0.84
CA ARG A 155 6.90 -7.03 -0.19
C ARG A 155 6.91 -6.01 -1.33
N GLY A 156 6.67 -6.48 -2.55
CA GLY A 156 6.58 -5.64 -3.75
C GLY A 156 7.96 -5.27 -4.28
N ARG A 157 8.01 -4.22 -5.11
CA ARG A 157 9.23 -3.71 -5.75
C ARG A 157 9.21 -2.19 -5.78
N GLU A 158 10.40 -1.57 -5.82
CA GLU A 158 10.57 -0.12 -5.86
C GLU A 158 10.85 0.41 -7.28
N ASP A 159 11.17 -0.48 -8.22
CA ASP A 159 11.67 -0.14 -9.56
C ASP A 159 10.65 -0.37 -10.68
N LEU A 160 9.61 -1.17 -10.42
CA LEU A 160 8.62 -1.57 -11.42
C LEU A 160 7.19 -1.28 -10.95
N PRO A 161 6.36 -0.60 -11.76
CA PRO A 161 4.97 -0.40 -11.43
C PRO A 161 4.16 -1.70 -11.50
N GLU A 162 3.27 -1.91 -10.53
CA GLU A 162 2.35 -3.03 -10.47
C GLU A 162 0.96 -2.62 -10.98
N GLN A 163 0.36 -3.48 -11.80
CA GLN A 163 -1.03 -3.35 -12.25
C GLN A 163 -1.97 -3.96 -11.21
N MET A 164 -2.86 -3.14 -10.66
CA MET A 164 -3.71 -3.44 -9.51
C MET A 164 -5.18 -3.31 -9.87
N LEU A 165 -5.99 -4.14 -9.22
CA LEU A 165 -7.45 -4.04 -9.26
C LEU A 165 -7.95 -3.62 -7.89
N TRP A 166 -8.75 -2.56 -7.86
CA TRP A 166 -9.31 -2.01 -6.63
C TRP A 166 -10.82 -2.08 -6.63
N GLU A 167 -11.40 -2.22 -5.45
CA GLU A 167 -12.81 -2.00 -5.19
C GLU A 167 -12.98 -0.84 -4.22
N LEU A 168 -13.82 0.10 -4.61
CA LEU A 168 -14.39 1.08 -3.70
C LEU A 168 -15.86 0.72 -3.47
N GLN A 169 -16.21 0.47 -2.21
CA GLN A 169 -17.59 0.25 -1.81
C GLN A 169 -18.14 1.52 -1.19
N GLY A 170 -19.43 1.76 -1.40
CA GLY A 170 -20.12 2.90 -0.84
C GLY A 170 -21.62 2.78 -0.99
N ASN A 171 -22.34 3.85 -0.65
CA ASN A 171 -23.79 3.92 -0.81
C ASN A 171 -24.15 5.10 -1.70
N LEU A 172 -25.01 4.87 -2.68
CA LEU A 172 -25.61 5.91 -3.50
C LEU A 172 -26.76 6.55 -2.73
N THR A 173 -26.66 7.85 -2.47
CA THR A 173 -27.69 8.65 -1.81
C THR A 173 -28.26 9.70 -2.76
N ALA A 174 -29.27 10.44 -2.30
CA ALA A 174 -29.80 11.58 -3.05
C ALA A 174 -28.76 12.70 -3.27
N GLN A 175 -27.68 12.74 -2.48
CA GLN A 175 -26.61 13.73 -2.63
C GLN A 175 -25.46 13.24 -3.52
N GLY A 176 -25.42 11.95 -3.88
CA GLY A 176 -24.33 11.34 -4.64
C GLY A 176 -23.85 10.04 -4.00
N TRP A 177 -22.76 9.49 -4.54
CA TRP A 177 -22.17 8.27 -4.00
C TRP A 177 -21.20 8.60 -2.87
N ILE A 178 -21.33 7.90 -1.75
CA ILE A 178 -20.51 8.09 -0.54
C ILE A 178 -19.64 6.84 -0.36
N PRO A 179 -18.32 6.92 -0.63
CA PRO A 179 -17.42 5.78 -0.46
C PRO A 179 -17.14 5.54 1.03
N THR A 180 -17.15 4.27 1.42
CA THR A 180 -16.99 3.83 2.82
C THR A 180 -15.87 2.81 3.00
N CYS A 181 -15.43 2.15 1.93
CA CYS A 181 -14.35 1.18 1.97
C CYS A 181 -13.53 1.20 0.69
N ALA A 182 -12.21 1.10 0.81
CA ALA A 182 -11.27 0.91 -0.28
C ALA A 182 -10.50 -0.40 -0.11
N ARG A 183 -10.49 -1.27 -1.12
CA ARG A 183 -9.86 -2.59 -1.05
C ARG A 183 -9.05 -2.88 -2.30
N LEU A 184 -7.78 -3.24 -2.11
CA LEU A 184 -6.96 -3.86 -3.14
C LEU A 184 -7.33 -5.35 -3.24
N LEU A 185 -7.55 -5.85 -4.46
CA LEU A 185 -7.92 -7.24 -4.75
C LEU A 185 -6.73 -8.15 -5.01
#